data_AF-A0A2M7S2Y0-F1
#
_entry.id   AF-A0A2M7S2Y0-F1
#
_cell.length_a   1.000
_cell.length_b   1.000
_cell.length_c   1.000
_cell.angle_alpha   90.00
_cell.angle_beta   90.00
_cell.angle_gamma   90.00
#
_symmetry.space_group_name_H-M   'P 1'
#
loop_
_entity.id
_entity.type
_entity.pdbx_description
1 polymer ?
#
loop_
_entity_poly.entity_id
_entity_poly.type
_entity_poly.pdbx_seq_one_letter_code
_entity_poly.pdbx_strand_id
1 'polypeptide(L)'
;MKVTYIANEYPPNVYGGAGVHLKYLSKEISKLMDVEVKCFGGGERMEGNIKVTGYEMWDRLTGGYDPRFKSALGAVSINLAMARDGIDSEIVHTHTWYAAYAGYL
;
A
#
# COMPACT_ATOMS: atom_id res chain seq x y z
N MET A 1 19.31 5.66 3.00
CA MET A 1 18.73 4.32 2.78
C MET A 1 17.26 4.41 3.11
N LYS A 2 16.42 3.92 2.20
CA LYS A 2 14.98 4.01 2.28
C LYS A 2 14.36 2.64 2.00
N VAL A 3 13.26 2.35 2.69
CA VAL A 3 12.41 1.19 2.42
C VAL A 3 11.01 1.64 2.03
N THR A 4 10.46 1.03 0.97
CA THR A 4 9.04 1.16 0.62
C THR A 4 8.32 -0.13 1.00
N TYR A 5 7.37 0.00 1.91
CA TYR A 5 6.40 -1.04 2.20
C TYR A 5 5.20 -0.89 1.29
N ILE A 6 4.77 -1.99 0.67
CA ILE A 6 3.55 -2.04 -0.12
C ILE A 6 2.59 -3.03 0.53
N ALA A 7 1.40 -2.58 0.87
CA ALA A 7 0.44 -3.43 1.57
C ALA A 7 -1.00 -3.06 1.25
N ASN A 8 -1.92 -3.97 1.57
CA ASN A 8 -3.33 -3.61 1.62
C ASN A 8 -3.62 -2.74 2.85
N GLU A 9 -3.32 -3.28 4.02
CA GLU A 9 -3.69 -2.69 5.30
C GLU A 9 -2.57 -1.86 5.91
N TYR A 10 -2.91 -0.67 6.37
CA TYR A 10 -2.11 0.15 7.26
C TYR A 10 -3.05 1.04 8.07
N PRO A 11 -2.71 1.46 9.32
CA PRO A 11 -3.59 2.31 10.12
C PRO A 11 -4.13 3.52 9.35
N PRO A 12 -5.32 4.03 9.65
CA PRO A 12 -6.32 3.48 10.59
C PRO A 12 -7.06 2.24 10.05
N ASN A 13 -6.83 1.84 8.80
CA ASN A 13 -7.57 0.77 8.12
C ASN A 13 -6.87 -0.59 8.29
N VAL A 14 -6.92 -1.13 9.50
CA VAL A 14 -6.37 -2.45 9.84
C VAL A 14 -7.48 -3.36 10.34
N TYR A 15 -7.61 -4.53 9.72
CA TYR A 15 -8.60 -5.54 10.09
C TYR A 15 -7.98 -6.90 10.43
N GLY A 16 -6.71 -7.12 10.09
CA GLY A 16 -6.01 -8.39 10.29
C GLY A 16 -4.58 -8.26 10.81
N GLY A 17 -3.98 -9.41 11.08
CA GLY A 17 -2.61 -9.49 11.63
C GLY A 17 -1.54 -8.92 10.70
N ALA A 18 -1.77 -8.91 9.39
CA ALA A 18 -0.82 -8.34 8.42
C ALA A 18 -0.68 -6.81 8.59
N GLY A 19 -1.79 -6.08 8.71
CA GLY A 19 -1.75 -4.64 8.97
C GLY A 19 -1.19 -4.30 10.35
N VAL A 20 -1.50 -5.11 11.37
CA VAL A 20 -0.91 -4.96 12.71
C VAL A 20 0.60 -5.14 12.66
N HIS A 21 1.08 -6.20 12.01
CA HIS A 21 2.50 -6.46 11.83
C HIS A 21 3.20 -5.27 11.15
N LEU A 22 2.64 -4.80 10.03
CA LEU A 22 3.25 -3.72 9.27
C LEU A 22 3.34 -2.41 10.04
N LYS A 23 2.32 -2.08 10.84
CA LYS A 23 2.33 -0.90 11.73
C LYS A 23 3.54 -0.89 12.68
N TYR A 24 3.83 -2.03 13.31
CA TYR A 24 4.93 -2.11 14.27
C TYR A 24 6.27 -2.23 13.56
N LEU A 25 6.33 -2.94 12.43
CA LEU A 25 7.54 -3.03 11.62
C LEU A 25 7.96 -1.66 11.09
N SER A 26 7.04 -0.90 10.47
CA SER A 26 7.33 0.44 9.94
C SER A 26 7.85 1.38 11.02
N LYS A 27 7.23 1.36 12.22
CA LYS A 27 7.64 2.14 13.38
C LYS A 27 9.04 1.81 13.88
N GLU A 28 9.42 0.54 13.93
CA GLU A 28 10.74 0.16 14.43
C GLU A 28 11.82 0.43 13.37
N ILE A 29 11.51 0.21 12.09
CA ILE A 29 12.44 0.46 10.99
C ILE A 29 12.65 1.96 10.74
N SER A 30 11.65 2.81 11.01
CA SER A 30 11.79 4.27 10.89
C SER A 30 12.79 4.89 11.88
N LYS A 31 13.30 4.11 12.85
CA LYS A 31 14.40 4.52 13.74
C LYS A 31 15.78 4.33 13.10
N LEU A 32 15.86 3.56 12.02
CA LEU A 32 17.11 3.16 11.37
C LEU A 32 17.26 3.74 9.96
N MET A 33 16.15 4.00 9.27
CA MET A 33 16.13 4.45 7.87
C MET A 33 14.82 5.17 7.51
N ASP A 34 14.78 5.80 6.33
CA ASP A 34 13.56 6.44 5.83
C ASP A 34 12.53 5.38 5.45
N VAL A 35 11.27 5.59 5.82
CA VAL A 35 10.18 4.64 5.57
C VAL A 35 9.06 5.29 4.79
N GLU A 36 8.71 4.66 3.68
CA GLU A 36 7.49 4.95 2.93
C GLU A 36 6.55 3.75 2.98
N VAL A 37 5.26 4.01 3.16
CA VAL A 37 4.20 3.01 3.10
C VAL A 37 3.23 3.41 2.01
N LYS A 38 3.03 2.53 1.02
CA LYS A 38 1.97 2.62 0.03
C LYS A 38 0.89 1.61 0.39
N CYS A 39 -0.31 2.09 0.70
CA CYS A 39 -1.41 1.25 1.18
C CYS A 39 -2.74 1.49 0.45
N PHE A 40 -3.73 0.62 0.70
CA PHE A 40 -5.06 0.79 0.13
C PHE A 40 -5.86 1.76 1.02
N GLY A 41 -6.38 2.81 0.39
CA GLY A 41 -7.07 3.91 1.03
C GLY A 41 -6.30 4.60 2.15
N GLY A 42 -6.95 5.52 2.85
CA GLY A 42 -6.38 6.22 4.01
C GLY A 42 -5.58 7.50 3.70
N GLY A 43 -5.56 7.93 2.42
CA GLY A 43 -5.00 9.21 1.97
C GLY A 43 -3.50 9.39 2.24
N GLU A 44 -2.99 10.59 1.98
CA GLU A 44 -1.60 10.95 2.28
C GLU A 44 -1.47 11.50 3.70
N ARG A 45 -0.47 11.03 4.45
CA ARG A 45 -0.14 11.57 5.77
C ARG A 45 1.30 11.23 6.19
N MET A 46 1.74 11.93 7.23
CA MET A 46 3.02 11.69 7.90
C MET A 46 2.80 11.15 9.32
N GLU A 47 3.51 10.09 9.69
CA GLU A 47 3.53 9.51 11.03
C GLU A 47 4.97 9.53 11.57
N GLY A 48 5.36 10.65 12.17
CA GLY A 48 6.77 10.89 12.52
C GLY A 48 7.62 10.92 11.25
N ASN A 49 8.54 9.96 11.12
CA ASN A 49 9.44 9.82 9.96
C ASN A 49 8.90 8.86 8.89
N ILE A 50 7.64 8.44 9.01
CA ILE A 50 7.00 7.52 8.06
C ILE A 50 6.09 8.32 7.14
N LYS A 51 6.36 8.28 5.83
CA LYS A 51 5.43 8.78 4.81
C LYS A 51 4.44 7.70 4.45
N VAL A 52 3.15 8.00 4.50
CA VAL A 52 2.09 7.06 4.12
C VAL A 52 1.29 7.65 2.97
N THR A 53 1.11 6.87 1.91
CA THR A 53 0.26 7.22 0.77
C THR A 53 -0.77 6.12 0.56
N GLY A 54 -2.03 6.49 0.78
CA GLY A 54 -3.20 5.67 0.53
C GLY A 54 -3.72 5.82 -0.90
N TYR A 55 -4.06 4.70 -1.53
CA TYR A 55 -4.54 4.65 -2.91
C TYR A 55 -5.96 4.09 -2.97
N GLU A 56 -6.83 4.79 -3.69
CA GLU A 56 -8.20 4.37 -3.92
C GLU A 56 -8.35 3.67 -5.28
N MET A 57 -9.30 2.74 -5.35
CA MET A 57 -9.70 2.12 -6.60
C MET A 57 -10.25 3.19 -7.57
N TRP A 58 -9.98 3.05 -8.87
CA TRP A 58 -10.52 3.95 -9.87
C TRP A 58 -12.04 3.88 -9.97
N ASP A 59 -12.69 5.05 -10.04
CA ASP A 59 -14.16 5.17 -10.16
C ASP A 59 -14.72 4.41 -11.37
N ARG A 60 -13.93 4.25 -12.45
CA ARG A 60 -14.33 3.47 -13.64
C ARG A 60 -14.64 2.00 -13.34
N LEU A 61 -14.13 1.48 -12.23
CA LEU A 61 -14.39 0.11 -11.76
C LEU A 61 -15.62 0.05 -10.83
N THR A 62 -16.28 1.18 -10.59
CA THR A 62 -17.59 1.23 -9.93
C THR A 62 -18.70 1.03 -10.96
N GLY A 63 -19.62 0.10 -10.65
CA GLY A 63 -20.63 -0.34 -11.61
C GLY A 63 -20.07 -1.26 -12.70
N GLY A 64 -20.92 -2.15 -13.21
CA GLY A 64 -20.52 -3.15 -14.19
C GLY A 64 -21.54 -4.28 -14.29
N TYR A 65 -21.41 -5.10 -15.34
CA TYR A 65 -22.33 -6.21 -15.58
C TYR A 65 -22.24 -7.29 -14.49
N ASP A 66 -21.03 -7.55 -13.98
CA ASP A 66 -20.77 -8.57 -12.95
C ASP A 66 -20.02 -7.97 -11.74
N PRO A 67 -20.66 -7.86 -10.57
CA PRO A 67 -20.06 -7.26 -9.38
C PRO A 67 -18.91 -8.10 -8.78
N ARG A 68 -18.77 -9.37 -9.16
CA ARG A 68 -17.75 -10.28 -8.59
C ARG A 68 -16.33 -9.87 -8.96
N PHE A 69 -16.13 -9.16 -10.06
CA PHE A 69 -14.79 -8.71 -10.50
C PHE A 69 -14.31 -7.44 -9.82
N LYS A 70 -15.20 -6.71 -9.11
CA LYS A 70 -14.90 -5.39 -8.55
C LYS A 70 -13.67 -5.41 -7.64
N SER A 71 -13.56 -6.39 -6.74
CA SER A 71 -12.46 -6.49 -5.78
C SER A 71 -11.11 -6.78 -6.46
N ALA A 72 -11.09 -7.76 -7.37
CA ALA A 72 -9.87 -8.16 -8.07
C ALA A 72 -9.34 -7.05 -9.00
N LEU A 73 -10.21 -6.48 -9.84
CA LEU A 73 -9.84 -5.36 -10.70
C LEU A 73 -9.49 -4.11 -9.90
N GLY A 74 -10.18 -3.89 -8.78
CA GLY A 74 -9.91 -2.80 -7.87
C GLY A 74 -8.50 -2.86 -7.30
N ALA A 75 -8.09 -4.03 -6.80
CA ALA A 75 -6.71 -4.26 -6.37
C ALA A 75 -5.71 -3.97 -7.49
N VAL A 76 -5.92 -4.48 -8.72
CA VAL A 76 -5.03 -4.21 -9.86
C VAL A 76 -4.93 -2.70 -10.15
N SER A 77 -6.04 -1.96 -10.13
CA SER A 77 -6.01 -0.51 -10.36
C SER A 77 -5.19 0.26 -9.31
N ILE A 78 -5.29 -0.14 -8.05
CA ILE A 78 -4.51 0.44 -6.96
C ILE A 78 -3.03 0.15 -7.17
N ASN A 79 -2.68 -1.07 -7.57
CA ASN A 79 -1.28 -1.43 -7.82
C ASN A 79 -0.68 -0.63 -9.00
N LEU A 80 -1.45 -0.43 -10.07
CA LEU A 80 -1.03 0.41 -11.20
C LEU A 80 -0.82 1.87 -10.77
N ALA A 81 -1.66 2.40 -9.89
CA ALA A 81 -1.49 3.74 -9.35
C ALA A 81 -0.23 3.86 -8.47
N MET A 82 0.04 2.86 -7.62
CA MET A 82 1.26 2.80 -6.82
C MET A 82 2.53 2.77 -7.67
N ALA A 83 2.53 1.95 -8.74
CA ALA A 83 3.65 1.80 -9.67
C ALA A 83 3.90 3.09 -10.48
N ARG A 84 2.83 3.77 -10.93
CA ARG A 84 2.91 5.07 -11.62
C ARG A 84 3.68 6.10 -10.81
N ASP A 85 3.45 6.16 -9.50
CA ASP A 85 4.08 7.15 -8.63
C ASP A 85 5.55 6.82 -8.33
N GLY A 86 6.05 5.69 -8.83
CA GLY A 86 7.45 5.28 -8.72
C GLY A 86 7.84 4.79 -7.33
N ILE A 87 9.00 4.14 -7.28
CA ILE A 87 9.66 3.68 -6.07
C ILE A 87 11.14 4.06 -6.19
N ASP A 88 11.63 4.89 -5.28
CA ASP A 88 13.01 5.39 -5.20
C ASP A 88 13.81 4.73 -4.06
N SER A 89 13.20 3.76 -3.36
CA SER A 89 13.80 3.02 -2.25
C SER A 89 14.74 1.92 -2.71
N GLU A 90 15.80 1.67 -1.94
CA GLU A 90 16.73 0.56 -2.17
C GLU A 90 16.13 -0.80 -1.78
N ILE A 91 15.13 -0.80 -0.90
CA ILE A 91 14.42 -2.01 -0.46
C ILE A 91 12.92 -1.84 -0.69
N VAL A 92 12.30 -2.83 -1.34
CA VAL A 92 10.85 -2.94 -1.47
C VAL A 92 10.38 -4.17 -0.72
N HIS A 93 9.51 -3.99 0.27
CA HIS A 93 8.92 -5.07 1.04
C HIS A 93 7.41 -5.10 0.80
N THR A 94 6.93 -6.17 0.18
CA THR A 94 5.50 -6.33 -0.12
C THR A 94 4.82 -7.23 0.89
N HIS A 95 3.67 -6.80 1.41
CA HIS A 95 2.77 -7.61 2.21
C HIS A 95 1.51 -7.93 1.42
N THR A 96 1.09 -9.20 1.45
CA THR A 96 -0.08 -9.77 0.74
C THR A 96 0.07 -9.86 -0.78
N TRP A 97 -0.39 -10.97 -1.37
CA TRP A 97 -0.17 -11.28 -2.78
C TRP A 97 -0.78 -10.26 -3.74
N TYR A 98 -1.92 -9.66 -3.38
CA TYR A 98 -2.63 -8.72 -4.23
C TYR A 98 -2.15 -7.27 -4.11
N ALA A 99 -1.30 -6.93 -3.14
CA ALA A 99 -0.58 -5.65 -3.11
C ALA A 99 0.86 -5.78 -3.64
N ALA A 100 1.38 -7.00 -3.76
CA ALA A 100 2.75 -7.23 -4.23
C ALA A 100 2.96 -6.85 -5.71
N TYR A 101 1.90 -6.79 -6.50
CA TYR A 101 1.98 -6.51 -7.93
C TYR A 101 2.57 -5.12 -8.24
N ALA A 102 2.31 -4.12 -7.40
CA ALA A 102 2.87 -2.78 -7.52
C ALA A 102 4.40 -2.73 -7.33
N GLY A 103 4.96 -3.66 -6.56
CA GLY A 103 6.41 -3.77 -6.37
C GLY A 103 7.13 -4.54 -7.48
N TYR A 104 6.37 -5.19 -8.38
CA TYR A 104 6.90 -5.97 -9.49
C TYR A 104 6.89 -5.21 -10.83
N LEU A 105 5.90 -4.35 -11.04
CA LEU A 105 5.74 -3.52 -12.24
C LEU A 105 6.79 -2.42 -12.34
#